data_AF-A0A6L8KXU9-F1
#
_entry.id   AF-A0A6L8KXU9-F1
#
_cell.length_a   1.000
_cell.length_b   1.000
_cell.length_c   1.000
_cell.angle_alpha   90.00
_cell.angle_beta   90.00
_cell.angle_gamma   90.00
#
_symmetry.space_group_name_H-M   'P 1'
#
loop_
_entity.id
_entity.type
_entity.pdbx_description
1 polymer ?
#
loop_
_entity_poly.entity_id
_entity_poly.type
_entity_poly.pdbx_seq_one_letter_code
_entity_poly.pdbx_strand_id
1 'polypeptide(L)'
;MMLVWLVKRRSIGAIVPAPTYSFLNEGEPQAVELIVKSGSEQGTRQPGKIARVYAAGSQRILAEIDSPRLLLMRRTGLVLMGIERHRDHQALVGCVQTWVCTFAPPFDALEQRVSPQMAVGVAIHRSRVLETGNTGYIEVNQMHVPELRRYATVASFIADSSGCEAMRLLDADLSWMGKDRFALEGIYRKSAYREQPEALYEGGWLSFYQEKREAMDNRRYASSKSQR
;
A
#
# COMPACT_ATOMS: atom_id res chain seq x y z
N MET A 1 7.66 8.72 5.33
CA MET A 1 7.43 7.27 5.26
C MET A 1 6.13 6.98 5.97
N MET A 2 5.38 5.95 5.56
CA MET A 2 4.08 5.65 6.16
C MET A 2 4.33 5.02 7.52
N LEU A 3 3.72 5.55 8.60
CA LEU A 3 3.83 4.91 9.90
C LEU A 3 2.91 3.69 9.97
N VAL A 4 3.46 2.55 10.40
CA VAL A 4 2.76 1.28 10.54
C VAL A 4 3.13 0.59 11.85
N TRP A 5 2.16 -0.12 12.42
CA TRP A 5 2.42 -1.23 13.32
C TRP A 5 2.75 -2.45 12.47
N LEU A 6 3.87 -3.10 12.73
CA LEU A 6 4.35 -4.22 11.94
C LEU A 6 4.55 -5.47 12.80
N VAL A 7 3.94 -6.56 12.36
CA VAL A 7 4.19 -7.90 12.91
C VAL A 7 4.70 -8.83 11.81
N LYS A 8 5.65 -9.68 12.18
CA LYS A 8 6.19 -10.74 11.32
C LYS A 8 5.51 -12.07 11.65
N ARG A 9 5.29 -12.88 10.61
CA ARG A 9 4.74 -14.24 10.72
C ARG A 9 5.79 -15.33 10.50
N ARG A 10 7.03 -14.94 10.19
CA ARG A 10 8.19 -15.84 10.15
C ARG A 10 9.39 -15.20 10.82
N SER A 11 10.28 -16.03 11.35
CA SER A 11 11.60 -15.63 11.81
C SER A 11 12.63 -16.50 11.09
N ILE A 12 13.47 -15.89 10.25
CA ILE A 12 14.53 -16.61 9.52
C ILE A 12 13.93 -17.81 8.74
N GLY A 13 12.80 -17.57 8.05
CA GLY A 13 12.06 -18.60 7.29
C GLY A 13 11.21 -19.56 8.13
N ALA A 14 11.44 -19.70 9.44
CA ALA A 14 10.61 -20.53 10.31
C ALA A 14 9.25 -19.88 10.57
N ILE A 15 8.17 -20.67 10.50
CA ILE A 15 6.82 -20.24 10.87
C ILE A 15 6.77 -20.04 12.38
N VAL A 16 6.36 -18.85 12.82
CA VAL A 16 6.18 -18.58 14.26
C VAL A 16 4.73 -18.86 14.69
N PRO A 17 4.51 -19.46 15.87
CA PRO A 17 3.16 -19.81 16.34
C PRO A 17 2.31 -18.57 16.62
N ALA A 18 2.92 -17.52 17.18
CA ALA A 18 2.28 -16.21 17.39
C ALA A 18 2.96 -15.13 16.55
N PRO A 19 2.23 -14.08 16.10
CA PRO A 19 2.86 -12.94 15.43
C PRO A 19 3.90 -12.31 16.34
N THR A 20 5.08 -12.01 15.80
CA THR A 20 6.14 -11.35 16.56
C THR A 20 6.11 -9.87 16.24
N TYR A 21 5.86 -9.04 17.26
CA TYR A 21 6.10 -7.60 17.17
C TYR A 21 7.56 -7.39 16.85
N SER A 22 7.83 -6.82 15.68
CA SER A 22 9.20 -6.82 15.14
C SER A 22 10.09 -5.80 15.83
N PHE A 23 9.50 -4.76 16.41
CA PHE A 23 10.22 -3.63 16.98
C PHE A 23 9.55 -3.23 18.29
N LEU A 24 10.30 -3.42 19.38
CA LEU A 24 9.92 -3.05 20.72
C LEU A 24 10.84 -1.93 21.20
N ASN A 25 10.28 -0.90 21.83
CA ASN A 25 11.04 0.06 22.63
C ASN A 25 10.61 -0.13 24.09
N GLU A 26 11.56 -0.41 24.98
CA GLU A 26 11.27 -0.66 26.40
C GLU A 26 10.20 -1.76 26.65
N GLY A 27 10.08 -2.72 25.74
CA GLY A 27 9.10 -3.81 25.82
C GLY A 27 7.74 -3.51 25.18
N GLU A 28 7.50 -2.28 24.71
CA GLU A 28 6.27 -1.89 24.06
C GLU A 28 6.42 -1.88 22.53
N PRO A 29 5.39 -2.31 21.76
CA PRO A 29 5.39 -2.17 20.31
C PRO A 29 5.61 -0.73 19.90
N GLN A 30 6.47 -0.50 18.90
CA GLN A 30 6.69 0.81 18.31
C GLN A 30 6.20 0.87 16.86
N ALA A 31 5.57 1.98 16.49
CA ALA A 31 5.25 2.27 15.10
C ALA A 31 6.54 2.52 14.33
N VAL A 32 6.62 1.96 13.13
CA VAL A 32 7.79 2.03 12.26
C VAL A 32 7.43 2.65 10.92
N GLU A 33 8.44 3.15 10.23
CA GLU A 33 8.31 3.85 8.97
C GLU A 33 8.49 2.88 7.80
N LEU A 34 7.43 2.60 7.05
CA LEU A 34 7.43 1.73 5.87
C LEU A 34 7.55 2.55 4.57
N ILE A 35 8.46 2.14 3.70
CA ILE A 35 8.59 2.60 2.32
C ILE A 35 8.57 1.40 1.38
N VAL A 36 7.88 1.53 0.25
CA VAL A 36 8.06 0.66 -0.92
C VAL A 36 8.54 1.51 -2.08
N LYS A 37 9.64 1.09 -2.70
CA LYS A 37 10.23 1.80 -3.84
C LYS A 37 10.80 0.82 -4.85
N SER A 38 10.84 1.24 -6.11
CA SER A 38 11.68 0.60 -7.12
C SER A 38 13.15 0.86 -6.76
N GLY A 39 13.92 -0.20 -6.60
CA GLY A 39 15.38 -0.15 -6.43
C GLY A 39 16.06 -0.74 -7.66
N SER A 40 17.27 -0.26 -7.95
CA SER A 40 18.28 -1.15 -8.52
C SER A 40 18.96 -1.82 -7.33
N GLU A 41 18.95 -3.15 -7.27
CA GLU A 41 19.92 -3.85 -6.45
C GLU A 41 21.31 -3.44 -6.96
N GLN A 42 22.22 -3.08 -6.04
CA GLN A 42 23.61 -2.78 -6.41
C GLN A 42 24.22 -4.02 -7.09
N GLY A 43 24.34 -3.97 -8.42
CA GLY A 43 25.07 -4.97 -9.21
C GLY A 43 24.25 -5.97 -10.03
N THR A 44 22.92 -6.03 -9.90
CA THR A 44 22.06 -6.86 -10.77
C THR A 44 21.31 -6.00 -11.78
N ARG A 45 21.32 -6.42 -13.05
CA ARG A 45 20.79 -5.68 -14.21
C ARG A 45 19.26 -5.55 -14.27
N GLN A 46 18.53 -5.95 -13.22
CA GLN A 46 17.08 -5.89 -13.18
C GLN A 46 16.59 -4.93 -12.09
N PRO A 47 15.74 -3.94 -12.43
CA PRO A 47 15.08 -3.12 -11.43
C PRO A 47 14.12 -4.00 -10.61
N GLY A 48 14.37 -4.10 -9.30
CA GLY A 48 13.56 -4.86 -8.35
C GLY A 48 12.88 -3.94 -7.35
N LYS A 49 11.64 -4.22 -6.97
CA LYS A 49 10.99 -3.48 -5.87
C LYS A 49 11.56 -3.96 -4.54
N ILE A 50 11.68 -3.03 -3.60
CA ILE A 50 12.14 -3.31 -2.23
C ILE A 50 11.21 -2.58 -1.26
N ALA A 51 10.76 -3.31 -0.23
CA ALA A 51 10.09 -2.69 0.92
C ALA A 51 11.06 -2.62 2.10
N ARG A 52 11.18 -1.42 2.69
CA ARG A 52 12.07 -1.14 3.82
C ARG A 52 11.29 -0.61 4.99
N VAL A 53 11.69 -1.06 6.17
CA VAL A 53 11.20 -0.57 7.45
C VAL A 53 12.31 0.23 8.11
N TYR A 54 11.97 1.41 8.60
CA TYR A 54 12.86 2.32 9.30
C TYR A 54 12.36 2.55 10.72
N ALA A 55 13.28 2.80 11.66
CA ALA A 55 12.89 3.34 12.95
C ALA A 55 12.30 4.74 12.77
N ALA A 56 11.18 5.04 13.43
CA ALA A 56 10.46 6.30 13.28
C ALA A 56 11.37 7.52 13.51
N GLY A 57 11.31 8.50 12.60
CA GLY A 57 12.15 9.69 12.65
C GLY A 57 13.64 9.46 12.35
N SER A 58 14.04 8.27 11.93
CA SER A 58 15.44 7.92 11.68
C SER A 58 15.66 7.39 10.25
N GLN A 59 16.92 7.35 9.81
CA GLN A 59 17.32 6.69 8.57
C GLN A 59 17.81 5.24 8.80
N ARG A 60 17.67 4.71 10.01
CA ARG A 60 18.12 3.36 10.36
C ARG A 60 17.13 2.33 9.80
N ILE A 61 17.60 1.52 8.84
CA ILE A 61 16.85 0.38 8.31
C ILE A 61 16.80 -0.71 9.39
N LEU A 62 15.59 -1.19 9.69
CA LEU A 62 15.32 -2.24 10.66
C LEU A 62 15.02 -3.59 10.01
N ALA A 63 14.39 -3.58 8.83
CA ALA A 63 14.11 -4.77 8.05
C ALA A 63 13.92 -4.40 6.57
N GLU A 64 14.15 -5.37 5.70
CA GLU A 64 13.99 -5.26 4.25
C GLU A 64 13.37 -6.53 3.69
N ILE A 65 12.43 -6.40 2.74
CA ILE A 65 11.97 -7.50 1.90
C ILE A 65 12.16 -7.12 0.43
N ASP A 66 12.75 -8.06 -0.30
CA ASP A 66 12.95 -7.98 -1.74
C ASP A 66 11.71 -8.52 -2.46
N SER A 67 11.43 -7.94 -3.64
CA SER A 67 10.27 -8.28 -4.46
C SER A 67 8.95 -8.32 -3.65
N PRO A 68 8.62 -7.24 -2.91
CA PRO A 68 7.41 -7.20 -2.10
C PRO A 68 6.19 -7.35 -3.01
N ARG A 69 5.28 -8.23 -2.61
CA ARG A 69 3.97 -8.45 -3.22
C ARG A 69 2.89 -8.09 -2.22
N LEU A 70 1.94 -7.27 -2.66
CA LEU A 70 0.74 -6.97 -1.88
C LEU A 70 -0.23 -8.15 -1.99
N LEU A 71 -0.52 -8.81 -0.86
CA LEU A 71 -1.43 -9.97 -0.83
C LEU A 71 -2.85 -9.58 -0.45
N LEU A 72 -2.96 -8.69 0.54
CA LEU A 72 -4.22 -8.26 1.12
C LEU A 72 -4.11 -6.79 1.49
N MET A 73 -5.18 -6.03 1.30
CA MET A 73 -5.37 -4.72 1.88
C MET A 73 -6.84 -4.53 2.23
N ARG A 74 -7.11 -3.98 3.41
CA ARG A 74 -8.46 -3.58 3.79
C ARG A 74 -8.38 -2.43 4.76
N ARG A 75 -8.92 -1.27 4.35
CA ARG A 75 -8.87 -0.03 5.14
C ARG A 75 -7.43 0.29 5.53
N THR A 76 -7.10 0.16 6.81
CA THR A 76 -5.77 0.47 7.35
C THR A 76 -4.84 -0.74 7.44
N GLY A 77 -5.35 -1.95 7.22
CA GLY A 77 -4.56 -3.17 7.24
C GLY A 77 -4.02 -3.51 5.85
N LEU A 78 -2.77 -3.97 5.79
CA LEU A 78 -2.18 -4.53 4.58
C LEU A 78 -1.22 -5.68 4.91
N VAL A 79 -1.07 -6.60 3.97
CA VAL A 79 -0.18 -7.76 4.08
C VAL A 79 0.79 -7.75 2.91
N LEU A 80 2.09 -7.66 3.22
CA LEU A 80 3.17 -7.80 2.25
C LEU A 80 3.84 -9.15 2.39
N MET A 81 4.22 -9.73 1.27
CA MET A 81 5.08 -10.92 1.21
C MET A 81 6.29 -10.63 0.35
N GLY A 82 7.45 -11.17 0.70
CA GLY A 82 8.66 -11.04 -0.09
C GLY A 82 9.76 -11.93 0.42
N ILE A 83 10.99 -11.65 0.02
CA ILE A 83 12.18 -12.36 0.49
C ILE A 83 12.93 -11.49 1.48
N GLU A 84 13.10 -11.95 2.71
CA GLU A 84 13.98 -11.33 3.69
C GLU A 84 15.33 -12.07 3.65
N ARG A 85 16.40 -11.33 3.39
CA ARG A 85 17.76 -11.88 3.34
C ARG A 85 18.45 -11.72 4.68
N HIS A 86 19.11 -12.78 5.15
CA HIS A 86 19.90 -12.77 6.37
C HIS A 86 21.23 -13.47 6.12
N ARG A 87 22.25 -13.08 6.89
CA ARG A 87 23.54 -13.76 6.86
C ARG A 87 23.44 -15.03 7.70
N ASP A 88 23.66 -16.16 7.05
CA ASP A 88 23.79 -17.47 7.69
C ASP A 88 25.21 -17.99 7.43
N HIS A 89 25.99 -18.14 8.50
CA HIS A 89 27.43 -18.38 8.43
C HIS A 89 28.15 -17.40 7.48
N GLN A 90 28.62 -17.88 6.33
CA GLN A 90 29.34 -17.11 5.31
C GLN A 90 28.46 -16.72 4.11
N ALA A 91 27.22 -17.20 4.03
CA ALA A 91 26.33 -16.97 2.89
C ALA A 91 25.19 -16.00 3.24
N LEU A 92 24.72 -15.27 2.23
CA LEU A 92 23.47 -14.53 2.31
C LEU A 92 22.35 -15.45 1.84
N VAL A 93 21.43 -15.80 2.73
CA VAL A 93 20.31 -16.70 2.46
C VAL A 93 19.02 -15.90 2.41
N GLY A 94 18.20 -16.16 1.39
CA GLY A 94 16.87 -15.57 1.25
C GLY A 94 15.81 -16.49 1.82
N CYS A 95 14.94 -15.96 2.68
CA CYS A 95 13.79 -16.69 3.20
C CYS A 95 12.49 -15.94 2.89
N VAL A 96 11.40 -16.67 2.63
CA VAL A 96 10.10 -16.06 2.45
C VAL A 96 9.65 -15.43 3.77
N GLN A 97 9.17 -14.20 3.69
CA GLN A 97 8.66 -13.45 4.83
C GLN A 97 7.27 -12.88 4.52
N THR A 98 6.45 -12.73 5.56
CA THR A 98 5.16 -12.04 5.49
C THR A 98 5.09 -10.99 6.59
N TRP A 99 4.90 -9.74 6.20
CA TRP A 99 4.66 -8.61 7.09
C TRP A 99 3.16 -8.32 7.10
N VAL A 100 2.57 -8.34 8.29
CA VAL A 100 1.22 -7.83 8.52
C VAL A 100 1.37 -6.45 9.10
N CYS A 101 0.88 -5.46 8.38
CA CYS A 101 1.03 -4.06 8.70
C CYS A 101 -0.35 -3.45 8.94
N THR A 102 -0.46 -2.63 9.98
CA THR A 102 -1.62 -1.77 10.21
C THR A 102 -1.12 -0.35 10.25
N PHE A 103 -1.67 0.54 9.42
CA PHE A 103 -1.26 1.94 9.46
C PHE A 103 -1.46 2.52 10.88
N ALA A 104 -0.49 3.29 11.37
CA ALA A 104 -0.53 3.89 12.70
C ALA A 104 -1.31 5.23 12.70
N PRO A 105 -2.23 5.45 13.67
CA PRO A 105 -3.23 6.53 13.70
C PRO A 105 -2.68 7.97 13.58
N PRO A 106 -3.57 8.97 13.36
CA PRO A 106 -5.04 8.87 13.36
C PRO A 106 -5.64 8.73 11.96
N PHE A 107 -6.17 7.55 11.61
CA PHE A 107 -6.99 7.39 10.40
C PHE A 107 -8.45 7.74 10.61
N ASP A 108 -8.93 7.81 11.85
CA ASP A 108 -10.33 8.14 12.12
C ASP A 108 -10.68 9.57 11.69
N ALA A 109 -9.69 10.47 11.74
CA ALA A 109 -9.77 11.85 11.27
C ALA A 109 -9.41 12.02 9.79
N LEU A 110 -9.02 10.95 9.10
CA LEU A 110 -8.59 10.99 7.71
C LEU A 110 -9.63 10.30 6.82
N GLU A 111 -9.90 10.88 5.66
CA GLU A 111 -10.58 10.23 4.56
C GLU A 111 -9.55 9.70 3.55
N GLN A 112 -9.77 8.49 3.03
CA GLN A 112 -8.97 7.96 1.94
C GLN A 112 -9.56 8.46 0.63
N ARG A 113 -8.71 9.08 -0.20
CA ARG A 113 -9.04 9.48 -1.56
C ARG A 113 -8.23 8.68 -2.55
N VAL A 114 -8.89 8.27 -3.63
CA VAL A 114 -8.29 7.45 -4.68
C VAL A 114 -8.51 8.12 -6.03
N SER A 115 -7.41 8.34 -6.74
CA SER A 115 -7.42 8.94 -8.07
C SER A 115 -6.83 7.97 -9.10
N PRO A 116 -7.45 7.80 -10.27
CA PRO A 116 -6.82 7.10 -11.37
C PRO A 116 -5.57 7.87 -11.85
N GLN A 117 -4.53 7.13 -12.20
CA GLN A 117 -3.28 7.65 -12.76
C GLN A 117 -3.21 7.43 -14.28
N MET A 118 -4.11 6.62 -14.83
CA MET A 118 -4.17 6.27 -16.24
C MET A 118 -5.59 6.46 -16.75
N ALA A 119 -5.72 6.91 -18.00
CA ALA A 119 -6.97 6.92 -18.75
C ALA A 119 -6.74 6.17 -20.07
N VAL A 120 -7.34 4.98 -20.22
CA VAL A 120 -7.21 4.14 -21.42
C VAL A 120 -5.74 3.84 -21.77
N GLY A 121 -4.96 3.46 -20.75
CA GLY A 121 -3.53 3.17 -20.88
C GLY A 121 -2.62 4.40 -21.03
N VAL A 122 -3.16 5.62 -20.96
CA VAL A 122 -2.38 6.86 -21.07
C VAL A 122 -2.23 7.50 -19.69
N ALA A 123 -1.00 7.81 -19.30
CA ALA A 123 -0.70 8.47 -18.03
C ALA A 123 -1.38 9.84 -17.93
N ILE A 124 -2.07 10.06 -16.81
CA ILE A 124 -2.71 11.33 -16.47
C ILE A 124 -1.65 12.24 -15.83
N HIS A 125 -1.64 13.51 -16.24
CA HIS A 125 -0.73 14.49 -15.66
C HIS A 125 -0.89 14.59 -14.13
N ARG A 126 0.24 14.61 -13.41
CA ARG A 126 0.28 14.50 -11.94
C ARG A 126 -0.57 15.52 -11.20
N SER A 127 -0.66 16.76 -11.69
CA SER A 127 -1.49 17.80 -11.07
C SER A 127 -2.97 17.38 -11.03
N ARG A 128 -3.49 16.84 -12.13
CA ARG A 128 -4.88 16.38 -12.22
C ARG A 128 -5.16 15.18 -11.31
N VAL A 129 -4.20 14.27 -11.17
CA VAL A 129 -4.34 13.10 -10.29
C VAL A 129 -4.58 13.55 -8.85
N LEU A 130 -3.89 14.59 -8.36
CA LEU A 130 -4.05 15.06 -6.99
C LEU A 130 -5.38 15.81 -6.75
N GLU A 131 -5.97 16.38 -7.79
CA GLU A 131 -7.20 17.16 -7.69
C GLU A 131 -8.48 16.30 -7.77
N THR A 132 -8.42 15.15 -8.46
CA THR A 132 -9.61 14.38 -8.92
C THR A 132 -9.96 13.14 -8.09
N GLY A 133 -9.47 13.05 -6.84
CA GLY A 133 -9.64 11.85 -6.02
C GLY A 133 -11.07 11.66 -5.51
N ASN A 134 -11.60 10.44 -5.66
CA ASN A 134 -12.86 10.06 -5.08
C ASN A 134 -12.66 9.56 -3.65
N THR A 135 -13.56 9.92 -2.75
CA THR A 135 -13.55 9.43 -1.37
C THR A 135 -14.11 8.01 -1.30
N GLY A 136 -13.43 7.15 -0.58
CA GLY A 136 -13.76 5.73 -0.45
C GLY A 136 -12.60 4.96 0.14
N TYR A 137 -12.59 3.64 -0.04
CA TYR A 137 -11.48 2.81 0.43
C TYR A 137 -11.09 1.74 -0.59
N ILE A 138 -9.84 1.31 -0.49
CA ILE A 138 -9.30 0.22 -1.31
C ILE A 138 -9.38 -1.09 -0.54
N GLU A 139 -9.89 -2.12 -1.20
CA GLU A 139 -9.73 -3.51 -0.78
C GLU A 139 -8.89 -4.26 -1.82
N VAL A 140 -7.90 -5.01 -1.36
CA VAL A 140 -7.05 -5.86 -2.20
C VAL A 140 -7.17 -7.29 -1.72
N ASN A 141 -7.42 -8.22 -2.63
CA ASN A 141 -7.56 -9.65 -2.34
C ASN A 141 -6.92 -10.50 -3.44
N GLN A 142 -6.66 -11.78 -3.16
CA GLN A 142 -6.30 -12.77 -4.18
C GLN A 142 -7.56 -13.51 -4.63
N MET A 143 -7.84 -13.54 -5.93
CA MET A 143 -8.97 -14.29 -6.47
C MET A 143 -8.72 -14.75 -7.90
N HIS A 144 -9.52 -15.71 -8.36
CA HIS A 144 -9.49 -16.13 -9.77
C HIS A 144 -10.08 -15.04 -10.65
N VAL A 145 -9.32 -14.59 -11.66
CA VAL A 145 -9.70 -13.53 -12.60
C VAL A 145 -9.96 -14.16 -13.97
N PRO A 146 -11.24 -14.24 -14.41
CA PRO A 146 -11.59 -14.84 -15.70
C PRO A 146 -10.90 -14.20 -16.90
N GLU A 147 -10.76 -12.88 -16.89
CA GLU A 147 -10.13 -12.09 -17.95
C GLU A 147 -8.66 -12.46 -18.16
N LEU A 148 -7.97 -12.90 -17.09
CA LEU A 148 -6.57 -13.31 -17.11
C LEU A 148 -6.39 -14.83 -17.07
N ARG A 149 -7.48 -15.59 -16.88
CA ARG A 149 -7.50 -17.06 -16.73
C ARG A 149 -6.54 -17.59 -15.65
N ARG A 150 -6.34 -16.84 -14.58
CA ARG A 150 -5.49 -17.22 -13.44
C ARG A 150 -5.93 -16.54 -12.15
N TYR A 151 -5.39 -17.02 -11.03
CA TYR A 151 -5.40 -16.24 -9.79
C TYR A 151 -4.51 -15.02 -9.93
N ALA A 152 -5.02 -13.87 -9.50
CA ALA A 152 -4.29 -12.62 -9.49
C ALA A 152 -4.72 -11.78 -8.28
N THR A 153 -3.86 -10.82 -7.94
CA THR A 153 -4.21 -9.76 -6.99
C THR A 153 -5.25 -8.86 -7.65
N VAL A 154 -6.37 -8.61 -6.97
CA VAL A 154 -7.41 -7.69 -7.44
C VAL A 154 -7.57 -6.59 -6.42
N ALA A 155 -7.44 -5.34 -6.87
CA ALA A 155 -7.78 -4.17 -6.09
C ALA A 155 -9.16 -3.65 -6.52
N SER A 156 -10.02 -3.39 -5.54
CA SER A 156 -11.33 -2.80 -5.72
C SER A 156 -11.39 -1.49 -4.94
N PHE A 157 -11.88 -0.43 -5.59
CA PHE A 157 -12.19 0.83 -4.93
C PHE A 157 -13.68 0.87 -4.62
N ILE A 158 -14.01 0.96 -3.35
CA ILE A 158 -15.38 1.08 -2.85
C ILE A 158 -15.63 2.56 -2.55
N ALA A 159 -16.54 3.18 -3.28
CA ALA A 159 -16.85 4.60 -3.09
C ALA A 159 -17.72 4.80 -1.85
N ASP A 160 -17.39 5.78 -1.01
CA ASP A 160 -18.17 6.05 0.21
C ASP A 160 -19.58 6.56 -0.11
N SER A 161 -19.78 7.21 -1.26
CA SER A 161 -21.07 7.74 -1.68
C SER A 161 -22.11 6.67 -2.01
N SER A 162 -21.67 5.50 -2.50
CA SER A 162 -22.55 4.41 -2.91
C SER A 162 -22.40 3.15 -2.07
N GLY A 163 -21.28 2.98 -1.36
CA GLY A 163 -20.90 1.72 -0.71
C GLY A 163 -20.60 0.59 -1.71
N CYS A 164 -20.58 0.87 -3.01
CA CYS A 164 -20.40 -0.11 -4.08
C CYS A 164 -19.02 0.01 -4.71
N GLU A 165 -18.56 -1.07 -5.32
CA GLU A 165 -17.35 -1.07 -6.14
C GLU A 165 -17.53 -0.10 -7.32
N ALA A 166 -16.71 0.94 -7.35
CA ALA A 166 -16.72 1.96 -8.40
C ALA A 166 -15.61 1.75 -9.42
N MET A 167 -14.47 1.17 -9.01
CA MET A 167 -13.36 0.84 -9.91
C MET A 167 -12.71 -0.48 -9.50
N ARG A 168 -12.13 -1.19 -10.47
CA ARG A 168 -11.40 -2.43 -10.27
C ARG A 168 -10.09 -2.43 -11.05
N LEU A 169 -9.03 -2.92 -10.42
CA LEU A 169 -7.70 -3.12 -10.99
C LEU A 169 -7.31 -4.60 -10.81
N LEU A 170 -7.02 -5.27 -11.90
CA LEU A 170 -6.61 -6.65 -12.02
C LEU A 170 -5.09 -6.76 -12.02
N ASP A 171 -4.57 -7.86 -11.51
CA ASP A 171 -3.13 -8.09 -11.31
C ASP A 171 -2.45 -6.90 -10.61
N ALA A 172 -3.15 -6.35 -9.62
CA ALA A 172 -2.74 -5.15 -8.93
C ALA A 172 -1.49 -5.40 -8.10
N ASP A 173 -0.54 -4.48 -8.16
CA ASP A 173 0.68 -4.51 -7.37
C ASP A 173 0.98 -3.15 -6.76
N LEU A 174 1.64 -3.16 -5.61
CA LEU A 174 2.08 -1.95 -4.94
C LEU A 174 3.31 -1.41 -5.68
N SER A 175 3.15 -0.30 -6.40
CA SER A 175 4.26 0.29 -7.16
C SER A 175 5.14 1.17 -6.30
N TRP A 176 4.53 1.93 -5.38
CA TRP A 176 5.24 2.83 -4.50
C TRP A 176 4.45 3.13 -3.22
N MET A 177 5.14 3.40 -2.11
CA MET A 177 4.55 3.86 -0.85
C MET A 177 5.39 4.97 -0.21
N GLY A 178 4.75 6.12 0.01
CA GLY A 178 5.30 7.33 0.63
C GLY A 178 4.81 7.53 2.07
N LYS A 179 4.77 8.79 2.53
CA LYS A 179 4.36 9.14 3.90
C LYS A 179 2.85 9.01 4.13
N ASP A 180 2.07 9.48 3.18
CA ASP A 180 0.64 9.76 3.29
C ASP A 180 -0.14 9.18 2.11
N ARG A 181 0.54 8.42 1.27
CA ARG A 181 0.05 7.99 -0.04
C ARG A 181 0.82 6.79 -0.54
N PHE A 182 0.17 6.05 -1.42
CA PHE A 182 0.74 4.91 -2.10
C PHE A 182 0.10 4.78 -3.48
N ALA A 183 0.81 4.11 -4.38
CA ALA A 183 0.36 3.87 -5.74
C ALA A 183 0.20 2.37 -5.98
N LEU A 184 -0.91 2.01 -6.60
CA LEU A 184 -1.15 0.68 -7.15
C LEU A 184 -1.06 0.76 -8.67
N GLU A 185 -0.48 -0.25 -9.29
CA GLU A 185 -0.43 -0.42 -10.75
C GLU A 185 -1.03 -1.77 -11.11
N GLY A 186 -1.56 -1.89 -12.32
CA GLY A 186 -2.15 -3.14 -12.79
C GLY A 186 -2.88 -2.95 -14.11
N ILE A 187 -3.91 -3.75 -14.31
CA ILE A 187 -4.70 -3.79 -15.55
C ILE A 187 -6.14 -3.46 -15.20
N TYR A 188 -6.79 -2.59 -15.95
CA TYR A 188 -8.23 -2.38 -15.78
C TYR A 188 -8.99 -2.76 -17.04
N ARG A 189 -10.25 -3.17 -16.86
CA ARG A 189 -11.15 -3.54 -17.95
C ARG A 189 -11.97 -2.35 -18.37
N LYS A 190 -11.92 -2.00 -19.65
CA LYS A 190 -12.87 -1.06 -20.27
C LYS A 190 -13.98 -1.88 -20.92
N SER A 191 -15.19 -1.76 -20.39
CA SER A 191 -16.38 -2.40 -20.96
C SER A 191 -16.58 -1.97 -22.41
N ALA A 192 -17.14 -2.87 -23.22
CA ALA A 192 -17.55 -2.57 -24.58
C ALA A 192 -18.52 -1.37 -24.60
N TYR A 193 -18.34 -0.47 -25.56
CA TYR A 193 -19.21 0.69 -25.73
C TYR A 193 -19.32 1.05 -27.21
N ARG A 194 -20.55 1.07 -27.73
CA ARG A 194 -20.86 1.23 -29.17
C ARG A 194 -20.08 0.18 -29.99
N GLU A 195 -19.27 0.61 -30.94
CA GLU A 195 -18.47 -0.24 -31.82
C GLU A 195 -17.14 -0.67 -31.18
N GLN A 196 -16.79 -0.16 -30.01
CA GLN A 196 -15.53 -0.53 -29.35
C GLN A 196 -15.72 -1.83 -28.56
N PRO A 197 -14.94 -2.88 -28.85
CA PRO A 197 -14.97 -4.11 -28.08
C PRO A 197 -14.45 -3.87 -26.66
N GLU A 198 -14.76 -4.82 -25.78
CA GLU A 198 -14.14 -4.86 -24.46
C GLU A 198 -12.62 -5.02 -24.61
N ALA A 199 -11.87 -4.26 -23.82
CA ALA A 199 -10.42 -4.28 -23.86
C ALA A 199 -9.81 -4.11 -22.47
N LEU A 200 -8.59 -4.64 -22.33
CA LEU A 200 -7.78 -4.50 -21.14
C LEU A 200 -6.71 -3.44 -21.38
N TYR A 201 -6.56 -2.53 -20.43
CA TYR A 201 -5.60 -1.43 -20.50
C TYR A 201 -4.75 -1.40 -19.25
N GLU A 202 -3.54 -0.85 -19.38
CA GLU A 202 -2.74 -0.47 -18.23
C GLU A 202 -3.51 0.54 -17.37
N GLY A 203 -3.45 0.32 -16.06
CA GLY A 203 -4.14 1.10 -15.05
C GLY A 203 -3.23 1.38 -13.87
N GLY A 204 -3.62 2.37 -13.09
CA GLY A 204 -2.97 2.65 -11.82
C GLY A 204 -3.77 3.63 -11.00
N TRP A 205 -3.64 3.56 -9.68
CA TRP A 205 -4.34 4.39 -8.72
C TRP A 205 -3.35 5.03 -7.76
N LEU A 206 -3.50 6.32 -7.53
CA LEU A 206 -2.86 7.01 -6.42
C LEU A 206 -3.86 7.11 -5.28
N SER A 207 -3.54 6.50 -4.15
CA SER A 207 -4.28 6.64 -2.91
C SER A 207 -3.57 7.62 -1.99
N PHE A 208 -4.31 8.49 -1.32
CA PHE A 208 -3.78 9.42 -0.32
C PHE A 208 -4.80 9.68 0.78
N TYR A 209 -4.30 10.06 1.95
CA TYR A 209 -5.13 10.39 3.11
C TYR A 209 -5.22 11.90 3.31
N GLN A 210 -6.43 12.41 3.52
CA GLN A 210 -6.71 13.83 3.75
C GLN A 210 -7.51 14.00 5.04
N GLU A 211 -7.30 15.07 5.81
CA GLU A 211 -8.13 15.36 6.98
C GLU A 211 -9.59 15.59 6.58
N LYS A 212 -10.49 14.92 7.28
CA LYS A 212 -11.94 15.14 7.15
C LYS A 212 -12.26 16.59 7.45
N ARG A 213 -13.16 17.18 6.66
CA ARG A 213 -13.59 18.57 6.81
C ARG A 213 -14.12 18.89 8.21
N GLU A 214 -14.88 17.97 8.81
CA GLU A 214 -15.42 18.08 10.17
C GLU A 214 -14.30 18.14 11.25
N ALA A 215 -13.23 17.36 11.06
CA ALA A 215 -12.09 17.37 11.98
C ALA A 215 -11.31 18.68 11.88
N MET A 216 -11.22 19.26 10.67
CA MET A 216 -10.59 20.56 10.44
C MET A 216 -11.38 21.69 11.10
N ASP A 217 -12.71 21.69 10.98
CA ASP A 217 -13.58 22.71 11.56
C ASP A 217 -13.58 22.66 13.10
N ASN A 218 -13.59 21.45 13.69
CA ASN A 218 -13.49 21.26 15.14
C ASN A 218 -12.15 21.77 15.71
N ARG A 219 -11.04 21.54 15.00
CA ARG A 219 -9.73 22.09 15.41
C ARG A 219 -9.70 23.62 15.35
N ARG A 220 -10.26 24.21 14.29
CA ARG A 220 -10.34 25.69 14.16
C ARG A 220 -11.17 26.29 15.29
N TYR A 221 -12.28 25.66 15.64
CA TYR A 221 -13.13 26.08 16.75
C TYR A 221 -12.42 25.96 18.11
N ALA A 222 -11.75 24.84 18.38
CA ALA A 222 -10.97 24.65 19.62
C ALA A 222 -9.82 25.66 19.76
N SER A 223 -9.11 25.94 18.65
CA SER A 223 -8.01 26.93 18.62
C SER A 223 -8.50 28.35 18.92
N SER A 224 -9.72 28.69 18.48
CA SER A 224 -10.31 30.02 18.74
C SER A 224 -10.77 30.23 20.18
N LYS A 225 -11.02 29.15 20.94
CA LYS A 225 -11.41 29.23 22.36
C LYS A 225 -10.21 29.31 23.31
N SER A 226 -9.03 28.82 22.91
CA SER A 226 -7.82 28.84 23.75
C SER A 226 -7.09 30.20 23.75
N GLN A 227 -7.53 31.16 22.93
CA GLN A 227 -6.97 32.52 22.83
C GLN A 227 -7.84 33.59 23.53
N ARG A 228 -8.85 33.16 24.30
CA ARG A 228 -9.65 34.01 25.19
C ARG A 228 -9.45 33.56 26.62
#